data_AF-A0A7W6CLY4-F1
#
_entry.id   AF-A0A7W6CLY4-F1
#
_cell.length_a   1.000
_cell.length_b   1.000
_cell.length_c   1.000
_cell.angle_alpha   90.00
_cell.angle_beta   90.00
_cell.angle_gamma   90.00
#
_symmetry.space_group_name_H-M   'P 1'
#
loop_
_entity.id
_entity.type
_entity.pdbx_description
1 polymer ?
#
loop_
_entity_poly.entity_id
_entity_poly.type
_entity_poly.pdbx_seq_one_letter_code
_entity_poly.pdbx_strand_id
1 'polypeptide(L)'
;MPTLALTAEQRRELSAIASAPLPALRPCSDQAFDRCMAALNVLPSRRGGADEAKVLLEIYRRQLGHLPGAQLVWVVDTALVRLRWFPTIAELLEIAAEWRRDDEHARAQARAEATLRHDRQARYDGAMAALSRGEMDQGAIDALPLLWAQAAARLGWLVESGGCFALPRPAAQRIDGEAA
;
A
#
# COMPACT_ATOMS: atom_id res chain seq x y z
N MET A 1 -2.28 24.54 -10.04
CA MET A 1 -3.01 23.67 -10.99
C MET A 1 -4.19 23.10 -10.21
N PRO A 2 -5.45 23.39 -10.55
CA PRO A 2 -6.57 22.76 -9.88
C PRO A 2 -6.50 21.26 -10.19
N THR A 3 -6.28 20.44 -9.16
CA THR A 3 -6.39 18.99 -9.28
C THR A 3 -7.85 18.70 -9.58
N LEU A 4 -8.17 18.43 -10.86
CA LEU A 4 -9.51 18.06 -11.27
C LEU A 4 -9.95 16.87 -10.40
N ALA A 5 -10.98 17.09 -9.57
CA ALA A 5 -11.54 16.04 -8.73
C ALA A 5 -11.99 14.88 -9.63
N LEU A 6 -11.70 13.65 -9.21
CA LEU A 6 -12.03 12.48 -10.02
C LEU A 6 -13.55 12.37 -10.18
N THR A 7 -14.01 11.90 -11.33
CA THR A 7 -15.43 11.58 -11.52
C THR A 7 -15.79 10.31 -10.72
N ALA A 8 -17.09 10.07 -10.54
CA ALA A 8 -17.55 8.85 -9.86
C ALA A 8 -17.15 7.56 -10.62
N GLU A 9 -17.17 7.62 -11.95
CA GLU A 9 -16.74 6.54 -12.83
C GLU A 9 -15.23 6.28 -12.71
N GLN A 10 -14.39 7.32 -12.80
CA GLN A 10 -12.95 7.20 -12.63
C GLN A 10 -12.55 6.62 -11.26
N ARG A 11 -13.24 7.03 -10.19
CA ARG A 11 -13.03 6.43 -8.87
C ARG A 11 -13.38 4.95 -8.84
N ARG A 12 -14.47 4.55 -9.51
CA ARG A 12 -14.89 3.15 -9.58
C ARG A 12 -13.85 2.30 -10.32
N GLU A 13 -13.35 2.78 -11.45
CA GLU A 13 -12.30 2.12 -12.23
C GLU A 13 -11.00 1.99 -11.43
N LEU A 14 -10.52 3.08 -10.83
CA LEU A 14 -9.31 3.05 -9.99
C LEU A 14 -9.49 2.14 -8.78
N SER A 15 -10.68 2.10 -8.17
CA SER A 15 -10.98 1.18 -7.07
C SER A 15 -10.94 -0.28 -7.53
N ALA A 16 -11.37 -0.57 -8.75
CA ALA A 16 -11.27 -1.92 -9.31
C ALA A 16 -9.80 -2.33 -9.53
N ILE A 17 -8.96 -1.42 -10.04
CA ILE A 17 -7.52 -1.67 -10.22
C ILE A 17 -6.82 -1.84 -8.86
N ALA A 18 -7.11 -0.96 -7.90
CA ALA A 18 -6.49 -0.97 -6.58
C ALA A 18 -6.83 -2.23 -5.75
N SER A 19 -7.97 -2.86 -6.02
CA SER A 19 -8.44 -4.06 -5.29
C SER A 19 -8.27 -5.37 -6.07
N ALA A 20 -7.82 -5.30 -7.32
CA ALA A 20 -7.60 -6.49 -8.13
C ALA A 20 -6.48 -7.35 -7.52
N PRO A 21 -6.64 -8.69 -7.41
CA PRO A 21 -5.57 -9.55 -6.97
C PRO A 21 -4.42 -9.50 -7.98
N LEU A 22 -3.19 -9.36 -7.47
CA LEU A 22 -2.01 -9.39 -8.34
C LEU A 22 -1.86 -10.76 -8.99
N PRO A 23 -1.50 -10.84 -10.28
CA PRO A 23 -1.32 -12.11 -10.94
C PRO A 23 -0.19 -12.90 -10.29
N ALA A 24 -0.35 -14.21 -10.14
CA ALA A 24 0.68 -15.06 -9.54
C ALA A 24 1.97 -15.01 -10.38
N LEU A 25 3.12 -14.84 -9.71
CA LEU A 25 4.41 -14.91 -10.40
C LEU A 25 4.79 -16.36 -10.61
N ARG A 26 5.32 -16.66 -11.80
CA ARG A 26 5.83 -17.99 -12.09
C ARG A 26 7.09 -18.25 -11.25
N PRO A 27 7.25 -19.47 -10.67
CA PRO A 27 8.51 -19.89 -10.08
C PRO A 27 9.68 -19.74 -11.05
N CYS A 28 10.87 -19.59 -10.50
CA CYS A 28 12.11 -19.57 -11.29
C CYS A 28 12.24 -20.86 -12.13
N SER A 29 12.75 -20.75 -13.36
CA SER A 29 13.10 -21.95 -14.15
C SER A 29 14.39 -22.56 -13.62
N ASP A 30 14.58 -23.87 -13.80
CA ASP A 30 15.81 -24.57 -13.35
C ASP A 30 17.08 -23.90 -13.88
N GLN A 31 17.09 -23.52 -15.17
CA GLN A 31 18.23 -22.83 -15.77
C GLN A 31 18.48 -21.44 -15.15
N ALA A 32 17.42 -20.70 -14.79
CA ALA A 32 17.58 -19.41 -14.13
C ALA A 32 18.05 -19.60 -12.68
N PHE A 33 17.53 -20.61 -11.99
CA PHE A 33 17.95 -21.00 -10.65
C PHE A 33 19.44 -21.34 -10.61
N ASP A 34 19.90 -22.21 -11.51
CA ASP A 34 21.30 -22.65 -11.57
C ASP A 34 22.24 -21.48 -11.85
N ARG A 35 21.84 -20.54 -12.73
CA ARG A 35 22.61 -19.31 -12.96
C ARG A 35 22.69 -18.42 -11.72
N CYS A 36 21.58 -18.25 -11.01
CA CYS A 36 21.53 -17.49 -9.76
C CYS A 36 22.44 -18.12 -8.68
N MET A 37 22.40 -19.44 -8.51
CA MET A 37 23.26 -20.13 -7.55
C MET A 37 24.73 -20.09 -7.97
N ALA A 38 25.02 -20.22 -9.26
CA ALA A 38 26.38 -20.12 -9.78
C ALA A 38 27.00 -18.74 -9.52
N ALA A 39 26.20 -17.67 -9.56
CA ALA A 39 26.69 -16.31 -9.28
C ALA A 39 27.20 -16.14 -7.84
N LEU A 40 26.63 -16.87 -6.87
CA LEU A 40 27.08 -16.85 -5.48
C LEU A 40 28.46 -17.48 -5.27
N ASN A 41 28.98 -18.26 -6.25
CA ASN A 41 30.31 -18.85 -6.17
C ASN A 41 31.46 -17.82 -6.22
N VAL A 42 31.17 -16.54 -6.49
CA VAL A 42 32.13 -15.45 -6.30
C VAL A 42 32.50 -15.27 -4.82
N LEU A 43 31.60 -15.65 -3.90
CA LEU A 43 31.85 -15.59 -2.47
C LEU A 43 32.67 -16.79 -2.01
N PRO A 44 33.61 -16.59 -1.06
CA PRO A 44 34.40 -17.69 -0.53
C PRO A 44 33.50 -18.70 0.21
N SER A 45 33.76 -19.99 0.00
CA SER A 45 33.09 -21.06 0.75
C SER A 45 33.62 -21.13 2.18
N ARG A 46 32.73 -21.35 3.15
CA ARG A 46 33.11 -21.66 4.54
C ARG A 46 33.47 -23.13 4.75
N ARG A 47 33.13 -24.02 3.81
CA ARG A 47 33.40 -25.47 3.88
C ARG A 47 34.26 -25.90 2.69
N GLY A 48 35.34 -26.63 2.95
CA GLY A 48 36.26 -27.13 1.95
C GLY A 48 35.93 -28.57 1.54
N GLY A 49 35.40 -28.76 0.33
CA GLY A 49 35.20 -30.08 -0.28
C GLY A 49 34.33 -29.97 -1.55
N ALA A 50 34.85 -30.44 -2.70
CA ALA A 50 34.16 -30.34 -4.00
C ALA A 50 33.00 -31.33 -4.16
N ASP A 51 33.02 -32.46 -3.44
CA ASP A 51 32.01 -33.53 -3.57
C ASP A 51 30.68 -33.21 -2.88
N GLU A 52 30.66 -32.27 -1.93
CA GLU A 52 29.44 -31.83 -1.22
C GLU A 52 28.56 -30.88 -2.07
N ALA A 53 29.09 -30.32 -3.16
CA ALA A 53 28.46 -29.21 -3.88
C ALA A 53 27.16 -29.61 -4.61
N LYS A 54 27.10 -30.80 -5.21
CA LYS A 54 25.90 -31.26 -5.95
C LYS A 54 24.72 -31.53 -5.03
N VAL A 55 24.97 -32.20 -3.91
CA VAL A 55 23.94 -32.49 -2.89
C VAL A 55 23.44 -31.18 -2.29
N LEU A 56 24.36 -30.24 -2.02
CA LEU A 56 24.00 -28.94 -1.49
C LEU A 56 23.11 -28.16 -2.46
N LEU A 57 23.45 -28.10 -3.75
CA LEU A 57 22.64 -27.40 -4.75
C LEU A 57 21.20 -27.93 -4.83
N GLU A 58 21.00 -29.24 -4.76
CA GLU A 58 19.66 -29.85 -4.71
C GLU A 58 18.87 -29.44 -3.46
N ILE A 59 19.53 -29.30 -2.30
CA ILE A 59 18.89 -28.80 -1.08
C ILE A 59 18.48 -27.34 -1.26
N TYR A 60 19.34 -26.49 -1.83
CA TYR A 60 18.99 -25.10 -2.15
C TYR A 60 17.80 -25.04 -3.10
N ARG A 61 17.77 -25.89 -4.14
CA ARG A 61 16.66 -25.94 -5.09
C ARG A 61 15.34 -26.31 -4.42
N ARG A 62 15.33 -27.30 -3.53
CA ARG A 62 14.12 -27.67 -2.77
C ARG A 62 13.60 -26.52 -1.90
N GLN A 63 14.51 -25.75 -1.29
CA GLN A 63 14.14 -24.69 -0.36
C GLN A 63 13.82 -23.36 -1.03
N LEU A 64 14.43 -23.05 -2.18
CA LEU A 64 14.34 -21.73 -2.83
C LEU A 64 13.72 -21.79 -4.22
N GLY A 65 13.54 -22.97 -4.81
CA GLY A 65 13.03 -23.15 -6.17
C GLY A 65 11.57 -22.71 -6.35
N HIS A 66 10.82 -22.55 -5.25
CA HIS A 66 9.47 -21.99 -5.27
C HIS A 66 9.45 -20.46 -5.43
N LEU A 67 10.59 -19.79 -5.23
CA LEU A 67 10.66 -18.34 -5.38
C LEU A 67 10.52 -17.93 -6.85
N PRO A 68 9.79 -16.83 -7.15
CA PRO A 68 9.80 -16.22 -8.46
C PRO A 68 11.21 -15.83 -8.92
N GLY A 69 11.46 -15.93 -10.23
CA GLY A 69 12.78 -15.60 -10.79
C GLY A 69 13.26 -14.18 -10.43
N ALA A 70 12.38 -13.18 -10.45
CA ALA A 70 12.73 -11.81 -10.08
C ALA A 70 13.13 -11.68 -8.59
N GLN A 71 12.45 -12.40 -7.70
CA GLN A 71 12.80 -12.44 -6.28
C GLN A 71 14.14 -13.12 -6.08
N LEU A 72 14.40 -14.24 -6.77
CA LEU A 72 15.66 -14.97 -6.64
C LEU A 72 16.86 -14.15 -7.14
N VAL A 73 16.71 -13.43 -8.26
CA VAL A 73 17.75 -12.51 -8.76
C VAL A 73 18.06 -11.44 -7.73
N TRP A 74 17.03 -10.77 -7.20
CA TRP A 74 17.20 -9.74 -6.19
C TRP A 74 17.85 -10.28 -4.90
N VAL A 75 17.48 -11.50 -4.48
CA VAL A 75 18.08 -12.18 -3.32
C VAL A 75 19.58 -12.39 -3.54
N VAL A 76 19.97 -12.88 -4.72
CA VAL A 76 21.38 -13.10 -5.06
C VAL A 76 22.16 -11.79 -5.11
N ASP A 77 21.63 -10.76 -5.78
CA ASP A 77 22.27 -9.44 -5.84
C ASP A 77 22.46 -8.86 -4.44
N THR A 78 21.45 -8.98 -3.59
CA THR A 78 21.48 -8.50 -2.20
C THR A 78 22.47 -9.30 -1.35
N ALA A 79 22.54 -10.61 -1.53
CA ALA A 79 23.50 -11.48 -0.85
C ALA A 79 24.94 -11.12 -1.24
N LEU A 80 25.22 -10.89 -2.54
CA LEU A 80 26.55 -10.50 -3.02
C LEU A 80 27.03 -9.16 -2.44
N VAL A 81 26.11 -8.25 -2.13
CA VAL A 81 26.44 -6.95 -1.51
C VAL A 81 26.61 -7.07 0.01
N ARG A 82 25.75 -7.85 0.69
CA ARG A 82 25.67 -7.88 2.16
C ARG A 82 26.60 -8.91 2.80
N LEU A 83 26.89 -10.02 2.11
CA LEU A 83 27.51 -11.18 2.72
C LEU A 83 28.96 -11.34 2.28
N ARG A 84 29.83 -11.68 3.23
CA ARG A 84 31.27 -11.88 2.98
C ARG A 84 31.64 -13.32 2.61
N TRP A 85 30.70 -14.24 2.78
CA TRP A 85 30.90 -15.68 2.64
C TRP A 85 29.70 -16.26 1.91
N PHE A 86 29.87 -17.43 1.31
CA PHE A 86 28.77 -18.15 0.67
C PHE A 86 27.57 -18.30 1.63
N PRO A 87 26.37 -17.84 1.24
CA PRO A 87 25.23 -17.73 2.13
C PRO A 87 24.62 -19.09 2.44
N THR A 88 24.14 -19.26 3.66
CA THR A 88 23.26 -20.36 4.06
C THR A 88 21.85 -20.18 3.48
N ILE A 89 21.06 -21.25 3.42
CA ILE A 89 19.65 -21.20 3.00
C ILE A 89 18.83 -20.25 3.91
N ALA A 90 19.12 -20.23 5.21
CA ALA A 90 18.45 -19.35 6.16
C ALA A 90 18.70 -17.87 5.83
N GLU A 91 19.96 -17.48 5.59
CA GLU A 91 20.31 -16.11 5.19
C GLU A 91 19.63 -15.71 3.86
N LEU A 92 19.54 -16.63 2.90
CA LEU A 92 18.84 -16.36 1.63
C LEU A 92 17.33 -16.19 1.82
N LEU A 93 16.70 -16.96 2.71
CA LEU A 93 15.27 -16.83 3.04
C LEU A 93 14.99 -15.54 3.81
N GLU A 94 15.88 -15.14 4.73
CA GLU A 94 15.79 -13.86 5.44
C GLU A 94 15.84 -12.68 4.45
N ILE A 95 16.81 -12.70 3.53
CA ILE A 95 16.87 -11.72 2.45
C ILE A 95 15.58 -11.79 1.64
N ALA A 96 15.14 -12.96 1.19
CA ALA A 96 13.94 -13.12 0.38
C ALA A 96 12.67 -12.53 1.00
N ALA A 97 12.54 -12.57 2.33
CA ALA A 97 11.40 -11.99 3.05
C ALA A 97 11.33 -10.45 2.98
N GLU A 98 12.47 -9.79 2.73
CA GLU A 98 12.54 -8.33 2.56
C GLU A 98 12.10 -7.89 1.14
N TRP A 99 12.00 -8.82 0.19
CA TRP A 99 11.69 -8.51 -1.20
C TRP A 99 10.29 -7.89 -1.36
N ARG A 100 10.23 -6.83 -2.17
CA ARG A 100 8.98 -6.20 -2.59
C ARG A 100 8.81 -6.37 -4.09
N ARG A 101 7.62 -6.81 -4.49
CA ARG A 101 7.24 -6.93 -5.89
C ARG A 101 7.11 -5.54 -6.52
N ASP A 102 7.81 -5.33 -7.64
CA ASP A 102 7.82 -4.05 -8.38
C ASP A 102 7.60 -4.25 -9.89
N ASP A 103 6.68 -5.15 -10.26
CA ASP A 103 6.28 -5.32 -11.65
C ASP A 103 5.23 -4.29 -12.09
N GLU A 104 4.86 -4.31 -13.36
CA GLU A 104 3.87 -3.36 -13.91
C GLU A 104 2.53 -3.43 -13.17
N HIS A 105 2.06 -4.63 -12.84
CA HIS A 105 0.81 -4.81 -12.09
C HIS A 105 0.89 -4.24 -10.67
N ALA A 106 1.96 -4.51 -9.93
CA ALA A 106 2.17 -3.93 -8.60
C ALA A 106 2.27 -2.41 -8.66
N ARG A 107 2.98 -1.86 -9.66
CA ARG A 107 3.09 -0.40 -9.86
C ARG A 107 1.76 0.23 -10.25
N ALA A 108 0.96 -0.41 -11.11
CA ALA A 108 -0.36 0.07 -11.50
C ALA A 108 -1.32 0.10 -10.29
N GLN A 109 -1.34 -0.96 -9.48
CA GLN A 109 -2.12 -1.02 -8.26
C GLN A 109 -1.70 0.07 -7.27
N ALA A 110 -0.39 0.21 -7.00
CA ALA A 110 0.13 1.24 -6.08
C ALA A 110 -0.19 2.66 -6.55
N ARG A 111 -0.13 2.94 -7.86
CA ARG A 111 -0.54 4.23 -8.43
C ARG A 111 -2.03 4.47 -8.23
N ALA A 112 -2.88 3.48 -8.51
CA ALA A 112 -4.32 3.60 -8.32
C ALA A 112 -4.68 3.88 -6.86
N GLU A 113 -4.05 3.17 -5.91
CA GLU A 113 -4.22 3.42 -4.48
C GLU A 113 -3.78 4.83 -4.06
N ALA A 114 -2.62 5.28 -4.54
CA ALA A 114 -2.11 6.62 -4.26
C ALA A 114 -3.08 7.70 -4.79
N THR A 115 -3.54 7.55 -6.02
CA THR A 115 -4.50 8.48 -6.64
C THR A 115 -5.83 8.53 -5.86
N LEU A 116 -6.38 7.39 -5.46
CA LEU A 116 -7.59 7.34 -4.63
C LEU A 116 -7.39 7.99 -3.26
N ARG A 117 -6.22 7.80 -2.64
CA ARG A 117 -5.87 8.44 -1.37
C ARG A 117 -5.82 9.96 -1.52
N HIS A 118 -5.17 10.46 -2.56
CA HIS A 118 -5.11 11.89 -2.86
C HIS A 118 -6.49 12.48 -3.15
N ASP A 119 -7.35 11.81 -3.92
CA ASP A 119 -8.73 12.27 -4.17
C ASP A 119 -9.55 12.34 -2.88
N ARG A 120 -9.49 11.30 -2.03
CA ARG A 120 -10.18 11.29 -0.73
C ARG A 120 -9.71 12.43 0.17
N GLN A 121 -8.40 12.68 0.22
CA GLN A 121 -7.84 13.76 1.02
C GLN A 121 -8.28 15.13 0.47
N ALA A 122 -8.18 15.35 -0.83
CA ALA A 122 -8.59 16.61 -1.45
C ALA A 122 -10.09 16.91 -1.22
N ARG A 123 -10.94 15.88 -1.28
CA ARG A 123 -12.37 16.00 -0.98
C ARG A 123 -12.63 16.30 0.50
N TYR A 124 -11.88 15.66 1.40
CA TYR A 124 -11.95 15.96 2.84
C TYR A 124 -11.55 17.41 3.10
N ASP A 125 -10.39 17.83 2.59
CA ASP A 125 -9.87 19.20 2.78
C ASP A 125 -10.85 20.24 2.22
N GLY A 126 -11.41 19.98 1.04
CA GLY A 126 -12.43 20.83 0.43
C GLY A 126 -13.70 20.94 1.27
N ALA A 127 -14.21 19.81 1.78
CA ALA A 127 -15.39 19.79 2.65
C ALA A 127 -15.13 20.53 3.98
N MET A 128 -13.99 20.27 4.62
CA MET A 128 -13.59 20.94 5.86
C MET A 128 -13.45 22.45 5.66
N ALA A 129 -12.84 22.88 4.55
CA ALA A 129 -12.72 24.29 4.23
C ALA A 129 -14.08 24.96 3.99
N ALA A 130 -15.01 24.30 3.29
CA ALA A 130 -16.37 24.80 3.07
C ALA A 130 -17.17 24.89 4.38
N LEU A 131 -17.05 23.89 5.27
CA LEU A 131 -17.66 23.90 6.60
C LEU A 131 -17.12 25.04 7.47
N SER A 132 -15.81 25.26 7.48
CA SER A 132 -15.20 26.34 8.26
C SER A 132 -15.67 27.74 7.84
N ARG A 133 -16.10 27.87 6.57
CA ARG A 133 -16.66 29.12 6.01
C ARG A 133 -18.19 29.19 6.12
N GLY A 134 -18.86 28.13 6.58
CA GLY A 134 -20.32 28.05 6.63
C GLY A 134 -20.99 28.01 5.26
N GLU A 135 -20.27 27.54 4.23
CA GLU A 135 -20.74 27.55 2.83
C GLU A 135 -21.49 26.27 2.42
N MET A 136 -21.56 25.26 3.31
CA MET A 136 -22.29 24.02 3.03
C MET A 136 -23.75 24.13 3.47
N ASP A 137 -24.66 23.75 2.58
CA ASP A 137 -26.08 23.57 2.92
C ASP A 137 -26.33 22.25 3.68
N GLN A 138 -27.53 22.11 4.25
CA GLN A 138 -27.89 20.94 5.04
C GLN A 138 -27.86 19.64 4.24
N GLY A 139 -28.27 19.66 2.96
CA GLY A 139 -28.26 18.46 2.11
C GLY A 139 -26.84 17.97 1.82
N ALA A 140 -25.90 18.89 1.65
CA ALA A 140 -24.49 18.60 1.49
C ALA A 140 -23.86 18.08 2.79
N ILE A 141 -24.29 18.60 3.95
CA ILE A 141 -23.87 18.11 5.28
C ILE A 141 -24.37 16.69 5.51
N ASP A 142 -25.63 16.40 5.21
CA ASP A 142 -26.24 15.07 5.36
C ASP A 142 -25.59 14.02 4.44
N ALA A 143 -25.04 14.46 3.29
CA ALA A 143 -24.32 13.61 2.35
C ALA A 143 -22.84 13.36 2.74
N LEU A 144 -22.31 14.00 3.79
CA LEU A 144 -20.94 13.80 4.22
C LEU A 144 -20.73 12.37 4.77
N PRO A 145 -19.55 11.77 4.55
CA PRO A 145 -19.15 10.60 5.29
C PRO A 145 -19.21 10.87 6.81
N LEU A 146 -19.80 9.94 7.57
CA LEU A 146 -19.99 10.08 9.02
C LEU A 146 -18.72 10.51 9.77
N LEU A 147 -17.57 9.92 9.43
CA LEU A 147 -16.28 10.26 10.04
C LEU A 147 -15.88 11.72 9.79
N TRP A 148 -16.24 12.29 8.64
CA TRP A 148 -15.95 13.69 8.32
C TRP A 148 -16.87 14.63 9.09
N ALA A 149 -18.16 14.30 9.19
CA ALA A 149 -19.12 15.06 9.99
C ALA A 149 -18.72 15.08 11.48
N GLN A 150 -18.32 13.92 12.02
CA GLN A 150 -17.80 13.81 13.39
C GLN A 150 -16.52 14.63 13.60
N ALA A 151 -15.59 14.63 12.63
CA ALA A 151 -14.39 15.44 12.70
C ALA A 151 -14.73 16.94 12.73
N ALA A 152 -15.62 17.40 11.84
CA ALA A 152 -16.09 18.78 11.83
C ALA A 152 -16.82 19.17 13.11
N ALA A 153 -17.60 18.27 13.71
CA ALA A 153 -18.25 18.50 14.99
C ALA A 153 -17.24 18.68 16.14
N ARG A 154 -16.18 17.86 16.18
CA ARG A 154 -15.08 18.03 17.16
C ARG A 154 -14.34 19.35 16.99
N LEU A 155 -14.23 19.85 15.76
CA LEU A 155 -13.65 21.15 15.45
C LEU A 155 -14.60 22.32 15.73
N GLY A 156 -15.85 22.05 16.14
CA GLY A 156 -16.86 23.07 16.45
C GLY A 156 -17.56 23.66 15.23
N TRP A 157 -17.36 23.11 14.04
CA TRP A 157 -17.99 23.59 12.80
C TRP A 157 -19.37 23.01 12.56
N LEU A 158 -19.69 21.88 13.20
CA LEU A 158 -21.01 21.26 13.19
C LEU A 158 -21.47 20.97 14.62
N VAL A 159 -22.78 20.93 14.81
CA VAL A 159 -23.42 20.48 16.05
C VAL A 159 -24.21 19.22 15.75
N GLU A 160 -24.03 18.20 16.58
CA GLU A 160 -24.82 16.98 16.54
C GLU A 160 -26.12 17.18 17.33
N SER A 161 -27.26 16.90 16.72
CA SER A 161 -28.58 16.97 17.36
C SER A 161 -29.49 15.88 16.81
N GLY A 162 -30.02 15.02 17.68
CA GLY A 162 -30.96 13.97 17.30
C GLY A 162 -30.43 12.95 16.28
N GLY A 163 -29.10 12.76 16.20
CA GLY A 163 -28.45 11.88 15.21
C GLY A 163 -28.16 12.54 13.86
N CYS A 164 -28.46 13.83 13.70
CA CYS A 164 -28.11 14.63 12.52
C CYS A 164 -27.04 15.67 12.87
N PHE A 165 -26.30 16.12 11.85
CA PHE A 165 -25.32 17.21 11.99
C PHE A 165 -25.86 18.47 11.33
N ALA A 166 -25.72 19.62 11.98
CA ALA A 166 -26.15 20.90 11.41
C ALA A 166 -25.12 22.00 11.71
N LEU A 167 -25.14 23.10 10.94
CA LEU A 167 -24.34 24.28 11.25
C LEU A 167 -24.79 24.88 12.60
N PRO A 168 -23.85 25.40 13.43
CA PRO A 168 -24.20 26.11 14.65
C PRO A 168 -25.12 27.30 14.34
N ARG A 169 -26.28 27.39 15.00
CA ARG A 169 -27.13 28.59 14.88
C ARG A 169 -26.35 29.83 15.36
N PRO A 170 -26.34 30.94 14.60
CA PRO A 170 -25.73 32.17 15.06
C PRO A 170 -26.40 32.63 16.36
N ALA A 171 -25.61 33.17 17.29
CA ALA A 171 -26.05 33.54 18.64
C ALA A 171 -27.28 34.47 18.67
N ALA A 172 -27.53 35.23 17.59
CA ALA A 172 -28.68 36.11 17.43
C ALA A 172 -30.04 35.39 17.29
N GLN A 173 -30.07 34.08 17.08
CA GLN A 173 -31.31 33.28 16.92
C GLN A 173 -31.51 32.27 18.06
N ARG A 174 -30.80 32.41 19.19
CA ARG A 174 -30.98 31.57 20.40
C ARG A 174 -32.06 32.09 21.36
N ILE A 175 -32.70 33.21 21.03
CA ILE A 175 -33.82 33.76 21.80
C ILE A 175 -35.07 33.36 21.02
N ASP A 176 -35.71 32.27 21.44
CA ASP A 176 -37.16 32.01 21.38
C ASP A 176 -37.38 30.49 21.49
N GLY A 177 -37.78 30.03 22.67
CA GLY A 177 -38.39 28.70 22.82
C GLY A 177 -37.78 27.75 23.85
N GLU A 178 -37.45 28.22 25.05
CA GLU A 178 -37.43 27.33 26.24
C GLU A 178 -37.95 28.11 27.46
N ALA A 179 -39.25 28.39 27.41
CA ALA A 179 -40.05 28.81 28.55
C ALA A 179 -41.42 28.13 28.45
N ALA A 180 -41.49 26.90 28.94
CA ALA A 180 -42.66 26.28 29.58
C ALA A 180 -42.27 24.90 30.14
#